data_AF-A0A7H8GIS1-F1
#
_entry.id   AF-A0A7H8GIS1-F1
#
_cell.length_a   1.000
_cell.length_b   1.000
_cell.length_c   1.000
_cell.angle_alpha   90.00
_cell.angle_beta   90.00
_cell.angle_gamma   90.00
#
_symmetry.space_group_name_H-M   'P 1'
#
loop_
_entity.id
_entity.type
_entity.pdbx_description
1 polymer ?
#
loop_
_entity_poly.entity_id
_entity_poly.type
_entity_poly.pdbx_seq_one_letter_code
_entity_poly.pdbx_strand_id
1 'polypeptide(L)'
;MILLISDLHLEEERPDITRAFLDLLAGRARSASALYILGDFFEAWIGDDAMTPFQRSICQALRELSDSGTAIFLMHGNRDFMLGKAFCKQAGCTLLKDPSVVQFYGEPVLLMHGDSLCTRDVGYMKLRRYLRNPITLFILRNLPLSSRHKLARKLRSESKAQTRMKANDIVDVTPEEIPRIMQEFGVKTLIHGHTHRPAIHKLQLGEQAAKRIVLGDWDRQGWALQVDESGYALAPFDFAPPLALPHG
;
A
#
# COMPACT_ATOMS: atom_id res chain seq x y z
N MET A 1 0.29 7.44 -18.82
CA MET A 1 1.13 7.27 -17.62
C MET A 1 0.29 6.71 -16.47
N ILE A 2 0.81 5.73 -15.74
CA ILE A 2 0.22 5.13 -14.53
C ILE A 2 1.16 5.40 -13.35
N LEU A 3 0.61 5.61 -12.15
CA LEU A 3 1.38 5.74 -10.91
C LEU A 3 1.05 4.61 -9.93
N LEU A 4 2.06 4.13 -9.22
CA LEU A 4 1.90 3.18 -8.11
C LEU A 4 2.63 3.67 -6.86
N ILE A 5 1.97 3.57 -5.71
CA ILE A 5 2.47 3.95 -4.38
C ILE A 5 2.02 2.91 -3.33
N SER A 6 2.69 2.84 -2.17
CA SER A 6 2.29 2.03 -1.02
C SER A 6 2.99 2.53 0.24
N ASP A 7 2.63 1.95 1.40
CA ASP A 7 3.38 2.14 2.66
C ASP A 7 3.51 3.63 3.03
N LEU A 8 2.40 4.36 2.90
CA LEU A 8 2.32 5.78 3.24
C LEU A 8 2.17 5.96 4.74
N HIS A 9 1.41 5.08 5.39
CA HIS A 9 1.13 5.15 6.83
C HIS A 9 0.49 6.49 7.24
N LEU A 10 -0.47 6.99 6.48
CA LEU A 10 -1.14 8.26 6.78
C LEU A 10 -1.76 8.23 8.19
N GLU A 11 -1.37 9.19 9.02
CA GLU A 11 -1.91 9.47 10.37
C GLU A 11 -1.86 10.97 10.69
N GLU A 12 -2.67 11.39 11.66
CA GLU A 12 -2.86 12.80 12.05
C GLU A 12 -1.54 13.44 12.53
N GLU A 13 -0.68 12.63 13.13
CA GLU A 13 0.61 13.01 13.70
C GLU A 13 1.74 13.11 12.65
N ARG A 14 1.47 12.80 11.38
CA ARG A 14 2.40 12.90 10.24
C ARG A 14 1.88 13.86 9.15
N PRO A 15 1.75 15.17 9.46
CA PRO A 15 1.27 16.16 8.50
C PRO A 15 2.24 16.40 7.33
N ASP A 16 3.52 16.07 7.51
CA ASP A 16 4.56 16.07 6.47
C ASP A 16 4.24 15.08 5.34
N ILE A 17 3.96 13.82 5.70
CA ILE A 17 3.55 12.78 4.73
C ILE A 17 2.22 13.18 4.08
N THR A 18 1.27 13.65 4.88
CA THR A 18 -0.05 14.09 4.39
C THR A 18 0.10 15.19 3.34
N ARG A 19 0.91 16.22 3.59
CA ARG A 19 1.14 17.30 2.63
C ARG A 19 1.73 16.77 1.34
N ALA A 20 2.79 15.98 1.43
CA ALA A 20 3.44 15.39 0.25
C ALA A 20 2.46 14.53 -0.58
N PHE A 21 1.56 13.80 0.09
CA PHE A 21 0.54 13.01 -0.58
C PHE A 21 -0.49 13.90 -1.28
N LEU A 22 -0.99 14.95 -0.62
CA LEU A 22 -1.92 15.90 -1.23
C LEU A 22 -1.29 16.65 -2.40
N ASP A 23 -0.01 17.00 -2.32
CA ASP A 23 0.75 17.61 -3.42
C ASP A 23 0.89 16.64 -4.61
N LEU A 24 1.16 15.36 -4.34
CA LEU A 24 1.16 14.32 -5.37
C LEU A 24 -0.22 14.23 -6.07
N LEU A 25 -1.30 14.24 -5.29
CA LEU A 25 -2.67 14.19 -5.81
C LEU A 25 -3.02 15.43 -6.63
N ALA A 26 -2.62 16.62 -6.17
CA ALA A 26 -2.90 17.89 -6.85
C ALA A 26 -2.04 18.09 -8.12
N GLY A 27 -0.85 17.48 -8.17
CA GLY A 27 0.08 17.57 -9.28
C GLY A 27 0.09 16.32 -10.15
N ARG A 28 1.16 15.52 -10.03
CA ARG A 28 1.49 14.42 -10.96
C ARG A 28 0.37 13.40 -11.13
N ALA A 29 -0.42 13.13 -10.08
CA ALA A 29 -1.50 12.14 -10.17
C ALA A 29 -2.65 12.59 -11.08
N ARG A 30 -2.96 13.90 -11.18
CA ARG A 30 -4.03 14.41 -12.08
C ARG A 30 -3.75 14.13 -13.56
N SER A 31 -2.48 14.03 -13.93
CA SER A 31 -2.06 13.69 -15.30
C SER A 31 -1.94 12.19 -15.54
N ALA A 32 -2.12 11.37 -14.51
CA ALA A 32 -2.08 9.91 -14.62
C ALA A 32 -3.44 9.37 -15.07
N SER A 33 -3.42 8.35 -15.93
CA SER A 33 -4.63 7.60 -16.27
C SER A 33 -5.12 6.75 -15.09
N ALA A 34 -4.20 6.28 -14.26
CA ALA A 34 -4.52 5.53 -13.05
C ALA A 34 -3.49 5.73 -11.92
N LEU A 35 -3.97 5.68 -10.68
CA LEU A 35 -3.21 5.60 -9.44
C LEU A 35 -3.52 4.28 -8.73
N TYR A 36 -2.50 3.46 -8.49
CA TYR A 36 -2.61 2.25 -7.67
C TYR A 36 -1.96 2.48 -6.30
N ILE A 37 -2.67 2.11 -5.25
CA ILE A 37 -2.23 2.19 -3.85
C ILE A 37 -2.13 0.76 -3.32
N LEU A 38 -0.91 0.23 -3.17
CA LEU A 38 -0.65 -1.19 -2.88
C LEU A 38 -0.54 -1.49 -1.37
N GLY A 39 -1.52 -1.05 -0.60
CA GLY A 39 -1.62 -1.32 0.84
C GLY A 39 -0.81 -0.40 1.74
N ASP A 40 -1.11 -0.49 3.04
CA ASP A 40 -0.55 0.34 4.12
C ASP A 40 -0.66 1.83 3.80
N PHE A 41 -1.80 2.21 3.24
CA PHE A 41 -2.16 3.59 2.92
C PHE A 41 -2.37 4.42 4.20
N PHE A 42 -3.06 3.83 5.18
CA PHE A 42 -3.24 4.40 6.51
C PHE A 42 -2.42 3.66 7.56
N GLU A 43 -1.97 4.37 8.60
CA GLU A 43 -1.15 3.76 9.66
C GLU A 43 -1.94 2.73 10.50
N ALA A 44 -3.27 2.80 10.47
CA ALA A 44 -4.22 1.80 10.95
C ALA A 44 -5.63 2.06 10.40
N TRP A 45 -6.37 0.99 10.09
CA TRP A 45 -7.80 1.06 9.78
C TRP A 45 -8.62 0.08 10.61
N ILE A 46 -9.59 0.58 11.38
CA ILE A 46 -10.44 -0.25 12.24
C ILE A 46 -11.86 -0.47 11.67
N GLY A 47 -12.17 0.12 10.51
CA GLY A 47 -13.46 0.01 9.83
C GLY A 47 -13.96 1.36 9.33
N ASP A 48 -14.70 1.34 8.22
CA ASP A 48 -15.19 2.55 7.55
C ASP A 48 -16.17 3.37 8.41
N ASP A 49 -16.85 2.72 9.36
CA ASP A 49 -17.77 3.36 10.31
C ASP A 49 -17.03 4.20 11.37
N ALA A 50 -15.72 4.00 11.51
CA ALA A 50 -14.87 4.65 12.49
C ALA A 50 -14.05 5.83 11.93
N MET A 51 -14.27 6.21 10.67
CA MET A 51 -13.43 7.20 10.00
C MET A 51 -13.34 8.51 10.79
N THR A 52 -12.11 8.90 11.14
CA THR A 52 -11.80 10.18 11.77
C THR A 52 -11.96 11.35 10.77
N PRO A 53 -12.05 12.61 11.23
CA PRO A 53 -12.07 13.77 10.33
C PRO A 53 -10.89 13.79 9.35
N PHE A 54 -9.69 13.41 9.80
CA PHE A 54 -8.52 13.28 8.94
C PHE A 54 -8.68 12.22 7.87
N GLN A 55 -9.13 11.01 8.22
CA GLN A 55 -9.36 9.96 7.23
C GLN A 55 -10.44 10.35 6.21
N ARG A 56 -11.43 11.15 6.63
CA ARG A 56 -12.44 11.73 5.73
C ARG A 56 -11.85 12.78 4.79
N SER A 57 -10.92 13.63 5.24
CA SER A 57 -10.28 14.60 4.35
C SER A 57 -9.41 13.92 3.29
N ILE A 58 -8.68 12.85 3.64
CA ILE A 58 -7.96 12.01 2.68
C ILE A 58 -8.91 11.34 1.68
N CYS A 59 -10.04 10.81 2.17
CA CYS A 59 -11.09 10.24 1.33
C CYS A 59 -11.62 11.26 0.32
N GLN A 60 -11.86 12.50 0.76
CA GLN A 60 -12.27 13.59 -0.12
C GLN A 60 -11.19 13.95 -1.15
N ALA A 61 -9.92 14.03 -0.76
CA ALA A 61 -8.84 14.33 -1.70
C ALA A 61 -8.69 13.27 -2.80
N LEU A 62 -8.84 11.99 -2.45
CA LEU A 62 -8.92 10.90 -3.44
C LEU A 62 -10.14 11.08 -4.36
N ARG A 63 -11.28 11.48 -3.80
CA ARG A 63 -12.49 11.71 -4.58
C ARG A 63 -12.31 12.83 -5.61
N GLU A 64 -11.68 13.93 -5.23
CA GLU A 64 -11.37 15.04 -6.13
C GLU A 64 -10.42 14.64 -7.26
N LEU A 65 -9.46 13.74 -6.99
CA LEU A 65 -8.63 13.16 -8.04
C LEU A 65 -9.46 12.27 -8.98
N SER A 66 -10.29 11.38 -8.43
CA SER A 66 -11.16 10.49 -9.20
C SER A 66 -12.13 11.27 -10.11
N ASP A 67 -12.78 12.29 -9.57
CA ASP A 67 -13.69 13.18 -10.32
C ASP A 67 -12.96 13.97 -11.43
N SER A 68 -11.63 14.11 -11.35
CA SER A 68 -10.82 14.73 -12.41
C SER A 68 -10.45 13.77 -13.56
N GLY A 69 -10.81 12.49 -13.46
CA GLY A 69 -10.67 11.49 -14.53
C GLY A 69 -9.61 10.43 -14.29
N THR A 70 -8.80 10.54 -13.23
CA THR A 70 -7.80 9.51 -12.88
C THR A 70 -8.47 8.32 -12.19
N ALA A 71 -8.33 7.12 -12.74
CA ALA A 71 -8.83 5.91 -12.09
C ALA A 71 -8.00 5.59 -10.83
N ILE A 72 -8.67 5.29 -9.71
CA ILE A 72 -7.97 4.98 -8.45
C ILE A 72 -8.25 3.54 -8.06
N PHE A 73 -7.18 2.80 -7.80
CA PHE A 73 -7.23 1.42 -7.33
C PHE A 73 -6.53 1.33 -5.98
N LEU A 74 -7.20 0.73 -5.00
CA LEU A 74 -6.67 0.54 -3.65
C LEU A 74 -6.59 -0.95 -3.36
N MET A 75 -5.48 -1.42 -2.83
CA MET A 75 -5.29 -2.77 -2.31
C MET A 75 -5.09 -2.71 -0.80
N HIS A 76 -5.53 -3.74 -0.09
CA HIS A 76 -5.29 -3.86 1.35
C HIS A 76 -3.83 -4.14 1.66
N GLY A 77 -3.29 -3.45 2.66
CA GLY A 77 -2.07 -3.85 3.35
C GLY A 77 -2.36 -4.57 4.67
N ASN A 78 -1.32 -4.75 5.48
CA ASN A 78 -1.46 -5.37 6.80
C ASN A 78 -1.99 -4.42 7.89
N ARG A 79 -1.98 -3.11 7.65
CA ARG A 79 -2.49 -2.09 8.60
C ARG A 79 -3.93 -1.68 8.34
N ASP A 80 -4.37 -1.81 7.10
CA ASP A 80 -5.62 -1.26 6.61
C ASP A 80 -6.51 -2.28 5.88
N PHE A 81 -6.30 -3.58 6.15
CA PHE A 81 -7.10 -4.70 5.62
C PHE A 81 -8.61 -4.65 5.93
N MET A 82 -9.04 -3.77 6.84
CA MET A 82 -10.47 -3.55 7.13
C MET A 82 -11.12 -2.49 6.24
N LEU A 83 -10.36 -1.78 5.38
CA LEU A 83 -10.89 -0.82 4.41
C LEU A 83 -12.01 -1.48 3.58
N GLY A 84 -13.16 -0.83 3.55
CA GLY A 84 -14.37 -1.42 2.98
C GLY A 84 -14.90 -0.68 1.77
N LYS A 85 -16.06 -1.17 1.32
CA LYS A 85 -16.79 -0.60 0.19
C LYS A 85 -17.30 0.81 0.47
N ALA A 86 -17.56 1.17 1.73
CA ALA A 86 -18.10 2.48 2.07
C ALA A 86 -17.03 3.56 1.90
N PHE A 87 -15.79 3.28 2.33
CA PHE A 87 -14.64 4.13 2.02
C PHE A 87 -14.42 4.24 0.51
N CYS A 88 -14.33 3.10 -0.18
CA CYS A 88 -14.01 3.09 -1.62
C CYS A 88 -15.05 3.86 -2.45
N LYS A 89 -16.33 3.72 -2.12
CA LYS A 89 -17.42 4.49 -2.73
C LYS A 89 -17.28 6.00 -2.50
N GLN A 90 -16.95 6.41 -1.28
CA GLN A 90 -16.76 7.84 -0.95
C GLN A 90 -15.53 8.42 -1.65
N ALA A 91 -14.42 7.67 -1.67
CA ALA A 91 -13.15 8.06 -2.28
C ALA A 91 -13.15 7.98 -3.82
N GLY A 92 -14.16 7.37 -4.45
CA GLY A 92 -14.18 7.15 -5.89
C GLY A 92 -13.09 6.16 -6.36
N CYS A 93 -12.74 5.17 -5.54
CA CYS A 93 -11.73 4.16 -5.88
C CYS A 93 -12.30 2.74 -5.96
N THR A 94 -11.55 1.86 -6.62
CA THR A 94 -11.86 0.43 -6.75
C THR A 94 -10.96 -0.38 -5.84
N LEU A 95 -11.56 -1.22 -4.99
CA LEU A 95 -10.83 -2.14 -4.13
C LEU A 95 -10.33 -3.36 -4.93
N LEU A 96 -9.02 -3.51 -5.06
CA LEU A 96 -8.35 -4.67 -5.64
C LEU A 96 -8.16 -5.76 -4.59
N LYS A 97 -8.17 -7.01 -5.05
CA LYS A 97 -7.77 -8.15 -4.23
C LYS A 97 -6.25 -8.23 -4.17
N ASP A 98 -5.71 -8.67 -3.04
CA ASP A 98 -4.33 -9.13 -2.96
C ASP A 98 -4.32 -10.67 -3.07
N PRO A 99 -3.74 -11.26 -4.14
CA PRO A 99 -3.10 -10.62 -5.31
C PRO A 99 -4.08 -10.20 -6.42
N SER A 100 -3.62 -9.34 -7.34
CA SER A 100 -4.32 -8.99 -8.59
C SER A 100 -3.37 -8.94 -9.79
N VAL A 101 -3.79 -9.47 -10.94
CA VAL A 101 -3.09 -9.28 -12.22
C VAL A 101 -3.76 -8.16 -13.01
N VAL A 102 -2.97 -7.19 -13.48
CA VAL A 102 -3.42 -6.04 -14.28
C VAL A 102 -2.64 -5.98 -15.60
N GLN A 103 -3.11 -5.16 -16.54
CA GLN A 103 -2.45 -4.94 -17.83
C GLN A 103 -1.87 -3.53 -17.89
N PHE A 104 -0.55 -3.41 -17.98
CA PHE A 104 0.14 -2.13 -18.20
C PHE A 104 0.80 -2.15 -19.57
N TYR A 105 0.31 -1.32 -20.50
CA TYR A 105 0.82 -1.22 -21.88
C TYR A 105 0.96 -2.58 -22.59
N GLY A 106 0.00 -3.47 -22.38
CA GLY A 106 -0.03 -4.82 -22.96
C GLY A 106 0.77 -5.88 -22.21
N GLU A 107 1.45 -5.53 -21.10
CA GLU A 107 2.16 -6.45 -20.22
C GLU A 107 1.27 -6.88 -19.02
N PRO A 108 1.12 -8.19 -18.75
CA PRO A 108 0.48 -8.66 -17.52
C PRO A 108 1.41 -8.47 -16.32
N VAL A 109 0.93 -7.75 -15.32
CA VAL A 109 1.69 -7.36 -14.12
C VAL A 109 0.96 -7.85 -12.87
N LEU A 110 1.68 -8.56 -11.99
CA LEU A 110 1.17 -8.99 -10.70
C LEU A 110 1.36 -7.88 -9.66
N LEU A 111 0.27 -7.50 -9.00
CA LEU A 111 0.25 -6.54 -7.89
C LEU A 111 -0.06 -7.28 -6.59
N MET A 112 0.70 -6.96 -5.55
CA MET A 112 0.52 -7.46 -4.19
C MET A 112 0.85 -6.35 -3.20
N HIS A 113 0.36 -6.44 -1.96
CA HIS A 113 0.95 -5.64 -0.90
C HIS A 113 2.38 -6.14 -0.58
N GLY A 114 2.56 -7.47 -0.55
CA GLY A 114 3.87 -8.12 -0.42
C GLY A 114 4.04 -8.88 0.89
N ASP A 115 3.21 -8.60 1.89
CA ASP A 115 3.27 -9.24 3.21
C ASP A 115 3.10 -10.77 3.18
N SER A 116 2.36 -11.31 2.20
CA SER A 116 2.23 -12.76 2.01
C SER A 116 3.48 -13.45 1.50
N LEU A 117 4.46 -12.69 1.00
CA LEU A 117 5.73 -13.24 0.48
C LEU A 117 6.75 -13.46 1.60
N CYS A 118 6.54 -12.88 2.78
CA CYS A 118 7.41 -13.01 3.97
C CYS A 118 7.13 -14.33 4.73
N THR A 119 7.17 -15.47 4.04
CA THR A 119 6.71 -16.76 4.57
C THR A 119 7.59 -17.33 5.69
N ARG A 120 8.83 -16.85 5.82
CA ARG A 120 9.74 -17.20 6.94
C ARG A 120 9.31 -16.57 8.26
N ASP A 121 8.52 -15.50 8.25
CA ASP A 121 7.90 -14.96 9.47
C ASP A 121 6.65 -15.77 9.84
N VAL A 122 6.86 -16.97 10.37
CA VAL A 122 5.78 -17.91 10.73
C VAL A 122 4.78 -17.30 11.72
N GLY A 123 5.26 -16.47 12.65
CA GLY A 123 4.41 -15.77 13.61
C GLY A 123 3.46 -14.79 12.92
N TYR A 124 4.02 -13.96 12.02
CA TYR A 124 3.23 -13.06 11.20
C TYR A 124 2.26 -13.81 10.27
N MET A 125 2.70 -14.87 9.60
CA MET A 125 1.83 -15.69 8.72
C MET A 125 0.62 -16.29 9.45
N LYS A 126 0.80 -16.74 10.70
CA LYS A 126 -0.31 -17.23 11.55
C LYS A 126 -1.28 -16.10 11.87
N LEU A 127 -0.78 -14.95 12.31
CA LEU A 127 -1.59 -13.76 12.61
C LEU A 127 -2.36 -13.29 11.37
N ARG A 128 -1.67 -13.20 10.23
CA ARG A 128 -2.22 -12.84 8.92
C ARG A 128 -3.42 -13.71 8.56
N ARG A 129 -3.26 -15.04 8.66
CA ARG A 129 -4.31 -16.02 8.40
C ARG A 129 -5.50 -15.85 9.34
N TYR A 130 -5.24 -15.59 10.63
CA TYR A 130 -6.28 -15.35 11.61
C TYR A 130 -7.06 -14.05 11.32
N LEU A 131 -6.37 -12.94 11.08
CA LEU A 131 -6.97 -11.62 10.84
C LEU A 131 -7.77 -11.56 9.52
N ARG A 132 -7.28 -12.22 8.47
CA ARG A 132 -7.96 -12.27 7.16
C ARG A 132 -9.05 -13.35 7.07
N ASN A 133 -9.28 -14.15 8.11
CA ASN A 133 -10.38 -15.11 8.13
C ASN A 133 -11.74 -14.37 8.13
N PRO A 134 -12.71 -14.74 7.26
CA PRO A 134 -14.01 -14.08 7.19
C PRO A 134 -14.77 -14.03 8.52
N ILE A 135 -14.66 -15.06 9.37
CA ILE A 135 -15.29 -15.10 10.69
C ILE A 135 -14.63 -14.08 11.61
N THR A 136 -13.30 -14.00 11.62
CA THR A 136 -12.56 -12.99 12.39
C THR A 136 -12.93 -11.59 11.93
N LEU A 137 -12.96 -11.33 10.62
CA LEU A 137 -13.36 -10.03 10.07
C LEU A 137 -14.81 -9.67 10.45
N PHE A 138 -15.72 -10.66 10.43
CA PHE A 138 -17.09 -10.46 10.88
C PHE A 138 -17.14 -10.06 12.35
N ILE A 139 -16.44 -10.78 13.23
CA ILE A 139 -16.37 -10.45 14.66
C ILE A 139 -15.79 -9.04 14.84
N LEU A 140 -14.64 -8.74 14.23
CA LEU A 140 -13.96 -7.45 14.35
C LEU A 140 -14.87 -6.29 13.94
N ARG A 141 -15.60 -6.41 12.82
CA ARG A 141 -16.54 -5.38 12.34
C ARG A 141 -17.72 -5.15 13.28
N ASN A 142 -18.13 -6.16 14.05
CA ASN A 142 -19.25 -6.08 14.99
C ASN A 142 -18.81 -5.73 16.43
N LEU A 143 -17.52 -5.53 16.69
CA LEU A 143 -17.06 -5.04 17.98
C LEU A 143 -17.34 -3.54 18.14
N PRO A 144 -17.64 -3.08 19.37
CA PRO A 144 -17.68 -1.65 19.69
C PRO A 144 -16.39 -0.95 19.26
N LEU A 145 -16.49 0.30 18.81
CA LEU A 145 -15.36 1.10 18.34
C LEU A 145 -14.23 1.17 19.37
N SER A 146 -14.55 1.37 20.65
CA SER A 146 -13.58 1.41 21.76
C SER A 146 -12.75 0.12 21.86
N SER A 147 -13.39 -1.04 21.68
CA SER A 147 -12.75 -2.36 21.68
C SER A 147 -11.83 -2.53 20.46
N ARG A 148 -12.27 -2.10 19.28
CA ARG A 148 -11.43 -2.13 18.07
C ARG A 148 -10.19 -1.25 18.20
N HIS A 149 -10.34 -0.02 18.71
CA HIS A 149 -9.21 0.86 18.99
C HIS A 149 -8.22 0.25 20.00
N LYS A 150 -8.72 -0.38 21.06
CA LYS A 150 -7.87 -1.08 22.03
C LYS A 150 -7.09 -2.23 21.37
N LEU A 151 -7.76 -3.04 20.55
CA LEU A 151 -7.11 -4.14 19.84
C LEU A 151 -6.07 -3.65 18.83
N ALA A 152 -6.39 -2.63 18.03
CA ALA A 152 -5.47 -2.04 17.06
C ALA A 152 -4.19 -1.51 17.73
N ARG A 153 -4.34 -0.78 18.84
CA ARG A 153 -3.18 -0.31 19.64
C ARG A 153 -2.34 -1.47 20.17
N LYS A 154 -2.98 -2.52 20.70
CA LYS A 154 -2.29 -3.72 21.20
C LYS A 154 -1.51 -4.42 20.09
N LEU A 155 -2.15 -4.73 18.97
CA LEU A 155 -1.51 -5.39 17.82
C LEU A 155 -0.32 -4.57 17.29
N ARG A 156 -0.46 -3.24 17.22
CA ARG A 156 0.65 -2.35 16.84
C ARG A 156 1.80 -2.42 17.84
N SER A 157 1.53 -2.35 19.15
CA SER A 157 2.58 -2.43 20.17
C SER A 157 3.35 -3.75 20.13
N GLU A 158 2.62 -4.86 19.96
CA GLU A 158 3.22 -6.20 19.90
C GLU A 158 4.01 -6.38 18.61
N SER A 159 3.49 -5.90 17.47
CA SER A 159 4.21 -5.91 16.19
C SER A 159 5.51 -5.10 16.26
N LYS A 160 5.48 -3.87 16.78
CA LYS A 160 6.69 -3.04 16.95
C LYS A 160 7.73 -3.72 17.84
N ALA A 161 7.31 -4.37 18.94
CA ALA A 161 8.20 -5.10 19.82
C ALA A 161 8.84 -6.32 19.13
N GLN A 162 8.04 -7.11 18.40
CA GLN A 162 8.53 -8.30 17.70
C GLN A 162 9.44 -7.96 16.52
N THR A 163 9.11 -6.96 15.71
CA THR A 163 9.92 -6.57 14.54
C THR A 163 11.32 -6.12 14.97
N ARG A 164 11.47 -5.43 16.11
CA ARG A 164 12.79 -5.05 16.66
C ARG A 164 13.68 -6.25 17.03
N MET A 165 13.07 -7.41 17.29
CA MET A 165 13.79 -8.62 17.69
C MET A 165 14.07 -9.57 16.52
N LYS A 166 13.47 -9.33 15.35
CA LYS A 166 13.63 -10.21 14.18
C LYS A 166 14.85 -9.80 13.36
N ALA A 167 15.54 -10.80 12.83
CA ALA A 167 16.61 -10.58 11.86
C ALA A 167 16.03 -10.02 10.55
N ASN A 168 16.82 -9.21 9.85
CA ASN A 168 16.38 -8.51 8.63
C ASN A 168 15.94 -9.45 7.51
N ASP A 169 16.48 -10.67 7.45
CA ASP A 169 16.13 -11.71 6.47
C ASP A 169 14.81 -12.44 6.77
N ILE A 170 14.30 -12.33 8.00
CA ILE A 170 13.02 -12.93 8.41
C ILE A 170 11.85 -12.03 7.99
N VAL A 171 12.06 -10.72 7.99
CA VAL A 171 11.00 -9.71 7.69
C VAL A 171 10.94 -9.33 6.20
N ASP A 172 11.97 -9.65 5.42
CA ASP A 172 11.93 -9.50 3.96
C ASP A 172 11.21 -10.69 3.30
N VAL A 173 10.97 -10.57 2.00
CA VAL A 173 10.36 -11.65 1.22
C VAL A 173 11.22 -12.92 1.25
N THR A 174 10.57 -14.08 1.27
CA THR A 174 11.22 -15.37 1.05
C THR A 174 11.63 -15.46 -0.43
N PRO A 175 12.94 -15.54 -0.76
CA PRO A 175 13.40 -15.46 -2.15
C PRO A 175 12.75 -16.47 -3.10
N GLU A 176 12.46 -17.67 -2.60
CA GLU A 176 11.88 -18.77 -3.38
C GLU A 176 10.39 -18.52 -3.72
N GLU A 177 9.69 -17.70 -2.95
CA GLU A 177 8.27 -17.38 -3.19
C GLU A 177 8.08 -16.47 -4.40
N ILE A 178 9.08 -15.64 -4.73
CA ILE A 178 9.02 -14.70 -5.85
C ILE A 178 8.87 -15.42 -7.20
N PRO A 179 9.79 -16.32 -7.62
CA PRO A 179 9.62 -17.04 -8.87
C PRO A 179 8.39 -17.95 -8.84
N ARG A 180 8.07 -18.57 -7.70
CA ARG A 180 6.89 -19.43 -7.54
C ARG A 180 5.60 -18.69 -7.87
N ILE A 181 5.36 -17.54 -7.22
CA ILE A 181 4.11 -16.77 -7.41
C ILE A 181 4.04 -16.15 -8.82
N MET A 182 5.16 -15.69 -9.35
CA MET A 182 5.18 -15.13 -10.71
C MET A 182 4.88 -16.20 -11.77
N GLN A 183 5.39 -17.42 -11.60
CA GLN A 183 5.05 -18.56 -12.46
C GLN A 183 3.59 -18.99 -12.31
N GLU A 184 3.07 -19.05 -11.07
CA GLU A 184 1.67 -19.38 -10.78
C GLU A 184 0.70 -18.45 -11.51
N PHE A 185 0.99 -17.15 -11.55
CA PHE A 185 0.17 -16.15 -12.23
C PHE A 185 0.57 -15.89 -13.69
N GLY A 186 1.62 -16.56 -14.20
CA GLY A 186 2.08 -16.41 -15.59
C GLY A 186 2.58 -15.01 -15.94
N VAL A 187 3.22 -14.31 -14.99
CA VAL A 187 3.70 -12.94 -15.17
C VAL A 187 5.22 -12.85 -15.18
N LYS A 188 5.75 -11.77 -15.78
CA LYS A 188 7.19 -11.43 -15.76
C LYS A 188 7.52 -10.23 -14.88
N THR A 189 6.49 -9.53 -14.40
CA THR A 189 6.63 -8.36 -13.54
C THR A 189 5.76 -8.51 -12.30
N LEU A 190 6.40 -8.38 -11.14
CA LEU A 190 5.75 -8.29 -9.84
C LEU A 190 6.02 -6.90 -9.25
N ILE A 191 5.00 -6.24 -8.74
CA ILE A 191 5.12 -4.98 -8.00
C ILE A 191 4.49 -5.16 -6.62
N HIS A 192 5.24 -4.81 -5.58
CA HIS A 192 4.74 -4.86 -4.20
C HIS A 192 5.38 -3.80 -3.30
N GLY A 193 4.82 -3.61 -2.10
CA GLY A 193 5.34 -2.75 -1.04
C GLY A 193 5.82 -3.56 0.17
N HIS A 194 5.36 -3.21 1.37
CA HIS A 194 5.50 -3.90 2.65
C HIS A 194 6.91 -3.98 3.25
N THR A 195 7.95 -4.20 2.45
CA THR A 195 9.30 -4.45 3.00
C THR A 195 10.11 -3.18 3.23
N HIS A 196 9.62 -2.02 2.76
CA HIS A 196 10.23 -0.69 2.90
C HIS A 196 11.66 -0.65 2.30
N ARG A 197 11.90 -1.44 1.25
CA ARG A 197 13.20 -1.60 0.57
C ARG A 197 13.06 -1.28 -0.92
N PRO A 198 12.87 -0.01 -1.30
CA PRO A 198 12.61 0.36 -2.68
C PRO A 198 13.74 -0.09 -3.60
N ALA A 199 13.41 -0.92 -4.60
CA ALA A 199 14.39 -1.48 -5.53
C ALA A 199 13.71 -2.11 -6.76
N ILE A 200 14.45 -2.18 -7.86
CA ILE A 200 14.10 -2.98 -9.04
C ILE A 200 15.06 -4.18 -9.09
N HIS A 201 14.57 -5.35 -8.71
CA HIS A 201 15.33 -6.60 -8.77
C HIS A 201 15.14 -7.27 -10.12
N LYS A 202 16.24 -7.47 -10.85
CA LYS A 202 16.25 -8.31 -12.06
C LYS A 202 16.26 -9.77 -11.65
N LEU A 203 15.43 -10.57 -12.29
CA LEU A 203 15.21 -11.98 -11.99
C LEU A 203 15.17 -12.78 -13.29
N GLN A 204 15.23 -14.10 -13.14
CA GLN A 204 15.18 -15.03 -14.26
C GLN A 204 14.14 -16.12 -13.93
N LEU A 205 13.13 -16.27 -14.80
CA LEU A 205 12.11 -17.33 -14.72
C LEU A 205 12.35 -18.32 -15.85
N GLY A 206 13.16 -19.36 -15.60
CA GLY A 206 13.67 -20.25 -16.64
C GLY A 206 14.56 -19.47 -17.62
N GLU A 207 14.21 -19.42 -18.90
CA GLU A 207 14.94 -18.65 -19.92
C GLU A 207 14.43 -17.21 -20.10
N GLN A 208 13.38 -16.82 -19.37
CA GLN A 208 12.76 -15.51 -19.51
C GLN A 208 13.27 -14.52 -18.45
N ALA A 209 13.71 -13.34 -18.89
CA ALA A 209 13.98 -12.23 -18.00
C ALA A 209 12.68 -11.76 -17.32
N ALA A 210 12.78 -11.51 -16.01
CA ALA A 210 11.68 -11.05 -15.18
C ALA A 210 12.17 -9.95 -14.21
N LYS A 211 11.25 -9.28 -13.54
CA LYS A 211 11.58 -8.28 -12.53
C LYS A 211 10.58 -8.24 -11.38
N ARG A 212 11.11 -7.91 -10.21
CA ARG A 212 10.35 -7.56 -9.01
C ARG A 212 10.66 -6.12 -8.64
N ILE A 213 9.62 -5.30 -8.55
CA ILE A 213 9.72 -3.89 -8.19
C ILE A 213 9.12 -3.73 -6.80
N VAL A 214 9.94 -3.23 -5.88
CA VAL A 214 9.53 -2.94 -4.50
C VAL A 214 9.32 -1.44 -4.39
N LEU A 215 8.14 -1.02 -3.96
CA LEU A 215 7.80 0.37 -3.70
C LEU A 215 8.45 0.84 -2.39
N GLY A 216 8.70 2.14 -2.29
CA GLY A 216 9.30 2.75 -1.10
C GLY A 216 8.24 3.25 -0.13
N ASP A 217 8.55 3.19 1.17
CA ASP A 217 7.73 3.77 2.21
C ASP A 217 7.96 5.27 2.35
N TRP A 218 6.98 5.95 2.93
CA TRP A 218 6.98 7.40 3.01
C TRP A 218 7.48 7.93 4.36
N ASP A 219 8.25 7.17 5.14
CA ASP A 219 8.69 7.65 6.45
C ASP A 219 9.62 8.88 6.36
N ARG A 220 10.46 8.95 5.33
CA ARG A 220 11.47 10.02 5.17
C ARG A 220 11.31 10.89 3.93
N GLN A 221 10.80 10.31 2.86
CA GLN A 221 10.61 10.96 1.55
C GLN A 221 9.46 10.25 0.82
N GLY A 222 8.82 10.93 -0.12
CA GLY A 222 7.77 10.32 -0.93
C GLY A 222 8.37 9.38 -1.97
N TRP A 223 7.60 8.37 -2.37
CA TRP A 223 7.98 7.46 -3.45
C TRP A 223 6.83 7.26 -4.41
N ALA A 224 7.15 7.14 -5.71
CA ALA A 224 6.22 6.59 -6.67
C ALA A 224 6.96 5.82 -7.76
N LEU A 225 6.29 4.78 -8.25
CA LEU A 225 6.63 4.12 -9.48
C LEU A 225 5.77 4.71 -10.60
N GLN A 226 6.42 5.27 -11.61
CA GLN A 226 5.78 5.67 -12.85
C GLN A 226 5.89 4.54 -13.88
N VAL A 227 4.78 4.27 -14.57
CA VAL A 227 4.74 3.32 -15.69
C VAL A 227 4.17 4.00 -16.93
N ASP A 228 4.96 4.01 -18.00
CA ASP A 228 4.58 4.49 -19.32
C ASP A 228 5.12 3.58 -20.44
N GLU A 229 4.94 3.99 -21.70
CA GLU A 229 5.43 3.24 -22.87
C GLU A 229 6.95 3.03 -22.85
N SER A 230 7.70 3.86 -22.11
CA SER A 230 9.16 3.72 -21.95
C SER A 230 9.54 2.71 -20.85
N GLY A 231 8.58 2.26 -20.05
CA GLY A 231 8.78 1.24 -19.02
C GLY A 231 8.49 1.74 -17.60
N TYR A 232 9.38 1.39 -16.66
CA TYR A 232 9.15 1.50 -15.22
C TYR A 232 10.21 2.40 -14.58
N ALA A 233 9.80 3.50 -13.98
CA ALA A 233 10.68 4.45 -13.30
C ALA A 233 10.28 4.58 -11.82
N LEU A 234 11.04 3.94 -10.94
CA LEU A 234 10.90 4.07 -9.49
C LEU A 234 11.79 5.21 -9.00
N ALA A 235 11.22 6.24 -8.40
CA ALA A 235 11.97 7.39 -7.92
C ALA A 235 11.42 7.95 -6.60
N PRO A 236 12.30 8.41 -5.69
CA PRO A 236 11.90 9.20 -4.55
C PRO A 236 11.60 10.64 -4.97
N PHE A 237 10.89 11.37 -4.11
CA PHE A 237 10.75 12.82 -4.18
C PHE A 237 10.67 13.39 -2.76
N ASP A 238 11.24 14.57 -2.58
CA ASP A 238 11.29 15.22 -1.27
C ASP A 238 9.90 15.69 -0.85
N PHE A 239 9.68 15.76 0.47
CA PHE A 239 8.53 16.49 0.99
C PHE A 239 8.72 17.96 0.69
N ALA A 240 7.71 18.58 0.05
CA ALA A 240 7.75 20.01 -0.19
C ALA A 240 7.99 20.74 1.15
N PRO A 241 8.92 21.70 1.22
CA PRO A 241 9.10 22.50 2.42
C PRO A 241 7.77 23.18 2.76
N PRO A 242 7.47 23.42 4.05
CA PRO A 242 6.29 24.19 4.42
C PRO A 242 6.32 25.51 3.64
N LEU A 243 5.20 25.87 3.01
CA LEU A 243 5.03 27.22 2.49
C LEU A 243 5.40 28.20 3.61
N ALA A 244 6.45 29.00 3.39
CA ALA A 244 6.81 30.05 4.32
C ALA A 244 5.57 30.92 4.51
N LEU A 245 5.14 31.08 5.77
CA LEU A 245 4.06 32.01 6.07
C LEU A 245 4.47 33.37 5.50
N PRO A 246 3.59 34.08 4.75
CA PRO A 246 3.90 35.43 4.36
C PRO A 246 4.17 36.22 5.63
N HIS A 247 5.39 36.75 5.76
CA HIS A 247 5.71 37.70 6.80
C HIS A 247 4.75 38.88 6.63
N GLY A 248 3.78 38.98 7.55
CA GLY A 248 2.88 40.12 7.66
C GLY A 248 3.61 41.35 8.17
#